data_AF-A0A510J997-F1
#
_entry.id   AF-A0A510J997-F1
#
_cell.length_a   1.000
_cell.length_b   1.000
_cell.length_c   1.000
_cell.angle_alpha   90.00
_cell.angle_beta   90.00
_cell.angle_gamma   90.00
#
_symmetry.space_group_name_H-M   'P 1'
#
loop_
_entity.id
_entity.type
_entity.pdbx_description
1 polymer ?
#
loop_
_entity_poly.entity_id
_entity_poly.type
_entity_poly.pdbx_seq_one_letter_code
_entity_poly.pdbx_strand_id
1 'polypeptide(L)'
;MKGNTLKIILFLILSVCSFSINYDEYLRKELTDFGVRKNSIDTFFQGKKALEEMAPINEIEALFFKAIELDKRNYMAYQYLGTEALIHDRDKNKSIEYYKKSLKINPKNFEIYLNMGYIYEEEGNYEMAFKEYEKLKKIVPNSPESYYAAASLNFKLGKFSNMLNDAQKALKLYESPSYNLDMKEKYIMDAQFLILVSFFEQEKYEEALNYFFIVGPNMKKNNFDSFPKLLNVATEVINTKLESKNKKIYEEKLKKIKR
;
A
#
# COMPACT_ATOMS: atom_id res chain seq x y z
N MET A 1 2.65 15.55 9.01
CA MET A 1 2.45 15.14 7.60
C MET A 1 2.54 13.61 7.46
N LYS A 2 1.72 12.86 8.22
CA LYS A 2 1.67 11.38 8.13
C LYS A 2 0.34 11.03 7.44
N GLY A 3 0.37 10.29 6.33
CA GLY A 3 -0.84 9.69 5.74
C GLY A 3 -1.06 9.88 4.23
N ASN A 4 -0.33 10.76 3.53
CA ASN A 4 -0.64 11.00 2.11
C ASN A 4 -0.16 9.90 1.17
N THR A 5 0.91 9.16 1.50
CA THR A 5 1.44 8.14 0.59
C THR A 5 0.51 6.93 0.44
N LEU A 6 -0.13 6.48 1.52
CA LEU A 6 -1.08 5.36 1.46
C LEU A 6 -2.44 5.76 0.84
N LYS A 7 -2.89 7.00 1.09
CA LYS A 7 -4.07 7.57 0.40
C LYS A 7 -3.87 7.64 -1.12
N ILE A 8 -2.65 7.92 -1.58
CA ILE A 8 -2.29 7.92 -3.00
C ILE A 8 -2.24 6.48 -3.55
N ILE A 9 -1.83 5.47 -2.76
CA ILE A 9 -1.92 4.05 -3.16
C ILE A 9 -3.38 3.64 -3.39
N LEU A 10 -4.30 4.04 -2.50
CA LEU A 10 -5.75 3.79 -2.67
C LEU A 10 -6.32 4.46 -3.94
N PHE A 11 -5.85 5.67 -4.24
CA PHE A 11 -6.34 6.47 -5.37
C PHE A 11 -5.81 5.99 -6.73
N LEU A 12 -4.57 5.49 -6.79
CA LEU A 12 -3.93 5.06 -8.04
C LEU A 12 -4.38 3.69 -8.52
N ILE A 13 -4.78 2.77 -7.63
CA ILE A 13 -5.38 1.48 -8.05
C ILE A 13 -6.72 1.73 -8.78
N LEU A 14 -7.46 2.78 -8.40
CA LEU A 14 -8.67 3.22 -9.10
C LEU A 14 -8.38 3.97 -10.42
N SER A 15 -7.25 4.66 -10.55
CA SER A 15 -6.97 5.48 -11.75
C SER A 15 -6.28 4.73 -12.90
N VAL A 16 -5.64 3.59 -12.65
CA VAL A 16 -4.89 2.83 -13.68
C VAL A 16 -5.79 1.99 -14.60
N CYS A 17 -7.08 1.83 -14.29
CA CYS A 17 -8.01 1.08 -15.16
C CYS A 17 -8.79 1.94 -16.18
N SER A 18 -8.33 3.16 -16.46
CA SER A 18 -8.98 4.06 -17.43
C SER A 18 -8.55 3.86 -18.90
N PHE A 19 -7.76 2.84 -19.23
CA PHE A 19 -7.35 2.59 -20.63
C PHE A 19 -7.36 1.11 -21.01
N SER A 20 -8.53 0.58 -21.36
CA SER A 20 -8.78 -0.13 -22.63
C SER A 20 -10.20 -0.67 -22.66
N ILE A 21 -10.83 -0.67 -23.83
CA ILE A 21 -12.13 -1.30 -24.11
C ILE A 21 -12.17 -2.77 -23.63
N ASN A 22 -11.01 -3.43 -23.50
CA ASN A 22 -10.87 -4.80 -23.01
C ASN A 22 -11.08 -4.96 -21.49
N TYR A 23 -10.87 -3.93 -20.67
CA TYR A 23 -10.97 -4.07 -19.21
C TYR A 23 -12.42 -4.14 -18.73
N ASP A 24 -13.31 -3.33 -19.30
CA ASP A 24 -14.74 -3.39 -19.00
C ASP A 24 -15.37 -4.72 -19.42
N GLU A 25 -14.96 -5.25 -20.58
CA GLU A 25 -15.40 -6.57 -21.03
C GLU A 25 -14.92 -7.68 -20.09
N TYR A 26 -13.68 -7.62 -19.62
CA TYR A 26 -13.14 -8.52 -18.60
C TYR A 26 -13.98 -8.48 -17.31
N LEU A 27 -14.28 -7.29 -16.78
CA LEU A 27 -15.08 -7.14 -15.55
C LEU A 27 -16.52 -7.64 -15.73
N ARG A 28 -17.14 -7.41 -16.90
CA ARG A 28 -18.47 -7.96 -17.23
C ARG A 28 -18.45 -9.48 -17.23
N LYS A 29 -17.42 -10.07 -17.83
CA LYS A 29 -17.23 -11.52 -17.84
C LYS A 29 -17.02 -12.06 -16.43
N GLU A 30 -16.17 -11.43 -15.63
CA GLU A 30 -15.93 -11.82 -14.23
C GLU A 30 -17.23 -11.80 -13.42
N LEU A 31 -18.01 -10.72 -13.47
CA LEU A 31 -19.32 -10.66 -12.80
C LEU A 31 -20.29 -11.75 -13.31
N THR A 32 -20.26 -12.05 -14.61
CA THR A 32 -21.06 -13.13 -15.20
C THR A 32 -20.63 -14.51 -14.68
N ASP A 33 -19.32 -14.74 -14.55
CA ASP A 33 -18.75 -15.98 -14.01
C ASP A 33 -19.09 -16.16 -12.50
N PHE A 34 -19.23 -15.06 -11.76
CA PHE A 34 -19.82 -15.04 -10.40
C PHE A 34 -21.35 -15.18 -10.38
N GLY A 35 -21.97 -15.36 -11.55
CA GLY A 35 -23.40 -15.58 -11.73
C GLY A 35 -24.26 -14.33 -11.59
N VAL A 36 -23.67 -13.13 -11.57
CA VAL A 36 -24.41 -11.86 -11.40
C VAL A 36 -25.35 -11.65 -12.58
N ARG A 37 -26.61 -11.28 -12.30
CA ARG A 37 -27.62 -11.02 -13.34
C ARG A 37 -27.19 -9.88 -14.26
N LYS A 38 -27.42 -10.06 -15.58
CA LYS A 38 -27.07 -9.08 -16.61
C LYS A 38 -27.55 -7.66 -16.31
N ASN A 39 -28.79 -7.49 -15.84
CA ASN A 39 -29.33 -6.16 -15.51
C ASN A 39 -28.62 -5.49 -14.30
N SER A 40 -28.15 -6.27 -13.32
CA SER A 40 -27.30 -5.79 -12.23
C SER A 40 -25.92 -5.39 -12.76
N ILE A 41 -25.32 -6.19 -13.64
CA ILE A 41 -24.06 -5.85 -14.32
C ILE A 41 -24.22 -4.54 -15.09
N ASP A 42 -25.23 -4.43 -15.94
CA ASP A 42 -25.46 -3.24 -16.77
C ASP A 42 -25.65 -1.98 -15.92
N THR A 43 -26.37 -2.10 -14.79
CA THR A 43 -26.56 -1.00 -13.84
C THR A 43 -25.26 -0.61 -13.11
N PHE A 44 -24.41 -1.59 -12.76
CA PHE A 44 -23.08 -1.32 -12.21
C PHE A 44 -22.21 -0.51 -13.19
N PHE A 45 -22.24 -0.85 -14.49
CA PHE A 45 -21.51 -0.09 -15.50
C PHE A 45 -22.11 1.28 -15.79
N GLN A 46 -23.42 1.48 -15.60
CA GLN A 46 -24.01 2.83 -15.58
C GLN A 46 -23.42 3.65 -14.42
N GLY A 47 -23.26 3.05 -13.23
CA GLY A 47 -22.60 3.68 -12.09
C GLY A 47 -21.15 4.06 -12.39
N LYS A 48 -20.37 3.15 -12.99
CA LYS A 48 -18.99 3.46 -13.45
C LYS A 48 -18.95 4.62 -14.43
N LYS A 49 -19.84 4.63 -15.42
CA LYS A 49 -19.92 5.72 -16.40
C LYS A 49 -20.26 7.06 -15.73
N ALA A 50 -21.21 7.07 -14.80
CA ALA A 50 -21.57 8.27 -14.05
C ALA A 50 -20.38 8.81 -13.22
N LEU A 51 -19.53 7.92 -12.68
CA LEU A 51 -18.29 8.30 -12.01
C LEU A 51 -17.29 8.95 -12.96
N GLU A 52 -17.11 8.42 -14.17
CA GLU A 52 -16.24 9.00 -15.22
C GLU A 52 -16.73 10.38 -15.68
N GLU A 53 -18.06 10.54 -15.76
CA GLU A 53 -18.71 11.81 -16.09
C GLU A 53 -18.77 12.79 -14.90
N MET A 54 -18.21 12.42 -13.74
CA MET A 54 -18.20 13.21 -12.51
C MET A 54 -19.61 13.65 -12.07
N ALA A 55 -20.59 12.75 -12.21
CA ALA A 55 -21.95 12.97 -11.75
C ALA A 55 -21.99 13.19 -10.21
N PRO A 56 -23.05 13.81 -9.67
CA PRO A 56 -23.23 13.96 -8.23
C PRO A 56 -23.14 12.62 -7.49
N ILE A 57 -22.42 12.59 -6.37
CA ILE A 57 -22.12 11.35 -5.63
C ILE A 57 -23.37 10.54 -5.25
N ASN A 58 -24.46 11.23 -4.90
CA ASN A 58 -25.75 10.62 -4.57
C ASN A 58 -26.38 9.88 -5.76
N GLU A 59 -26.20 10.38 -6.99
CA GLU A 59 -26.67 9.70 -8.20
C GLU A 59 -25.83 8.46 -8.51
N ILE A 60 -24.51 8.57 -8.31
CA ILE A 60 -23.59 7.46 -8.47
C ILE A 60 -23.90 6.34 -7.46
N GLU A 61 -24.01 6.68 -6.16
CA GLU A 61 -24.36 5.72 -5.11
C GLU A 61 -25.70 5.03 -5.38
N ALA A 62 -26.71 5.77 -5.86
CA ALA A 62 -28.01 5.21 -6.20
C ALA A 62 -27.90 4.10 -7.28
N LEU A 63 -27.01 4.26 -8.26
CA LEU A 63 -26.76 3.23 -9.27
C LEU A 63 -26.12 1.98 -8.66
N PHE A 64 -25.15 2.12 -7.76
CA PHE A 64 -24.54 0.97 -7.10
C PHE A 64 -25.49 0.27 -6.11
N PHE A 65 -26.32 1.01 -5.39
CA PHE A 65 -27.40 0.43 -4.58
C PHE A 65 -28.39 -0.35 -5.45
N LYS A 66 -28.84 0.24 -6.57
CA LYS A 66 -29.74 -0.43 -7.52
C LYS A 66 -29.10 -1.68 -8.11
N ALA A 67 -27.80 -1.67 -8.43
CA ALA A 67 -27.11 -2.87 -8.90
C ALA A 67 -27.15 -4.01 -7.86
N ILE A 68 -27.00 -3.70 -6.57
CA ILE A 68 -27.10 -4.65 -5.46
C ILE A 68 -28.55 -5.16 -5.27
N GLU A 69 -29.55 -4.28 -5.38
CA GLU A 69 -30.96 -4.67 -5.33
C GLU A 69 -31.31 -5.62 -6.47
N LEU A 70 -30.80 -5.33 -7.68
CA LEU A 70 -30.95 -6.17 -8.85
C LEU A 70 -30.17 -7.48 -8.73
N ASP A 71 -29.06 -7.54 -8.00
CA ASP A 71 -28.43 -8.82 -7.63
C ASP A 71 -27.44 -8.62 -6.46
N LYS A 72 -27.74 -9.26 -5.33
CA LYS A 72 -26.88 -9.23 -4.15
C LYS A 72 -25.53 -9.93 -4.35
N ARG A 73 -25.31 -10.60 -5.48
CA ARG A 73 -24.00 -11.17 -5.86
C ARG A 73 -23.08 -10.16 -6.55
N ASN A 74 -23.54 -8.93 -6.81
CA ASN A 74 -22.69 -7.90 -7.39
C ASN A 74 -21.67 -7.39 -6.36
N TYR A 75 -20.58 -8.13 -6.18
CA TYR A 75 -19.55 -7.84 -5.19
C TYR A 75 -18.77 -6.57 -5.51
N MET A 76 -18.64 -6.21 -6.80
CA MET A 76 -17.98 -4.97 -7.20
C MET A 76 -18.79 -3.74 -6.78
N ALA A 77 -20.12 -3.80 -6.82
CA ALA A 77 -20.95 -2.73 -6.28
C ALA A 77 -20.79 -2.57 -4.75
N TYR A 78 -20.70 -3.68 -4.00
CA TYR A 78 -20.35 -3.61 -2.57
C TYR A 78 -18.94 -3.05 -2.35
N GLN A 79 -17.96 -3.45 -3.16
CA GLN A 79 -16.60 -2.92 -3.08
C GLN A 79 -16.59 -1.40 -3.28
N TYR A 80 -17.29 -0.90 -4.31
CA TYR A 80 -17.42 0.53 -4.57
C TYR A 80 -17.99 1.27 -3.36
N LEU A 81 -19.14 0.85 -2.85
CA LEU A 81 -19.77 1.49 -1.68
C LEU A 81 -18.89 1.40 -0.42
N GLY A 82 -18.11 0.34 -0.28
CA GLY A 82 -17.12 0.22 0.80
C GLY A 82 -16.00 1.26 0.69
N THR A 83 -15.50 1.49 -0.52
CA THR A 83 -14.50 2.54 -0.80
C THR A 83 -15.08 3.93 -0.61
N GLU A 84 -16.29 4.19 -1.08
CA GLU A 84 -16.97 5.48 -0.90
C GLU A 84 -17.21 5.81 0.58
N ALA A 85 -17.71 4.83 1.35
CA ALA A 85 -17.87 4.99 2.79
C ALA A 85 -16.54 5.32 3.50
N LEU A 86 -15.41 4.78 3.02
CA LEU A 86 -14.09 5.07 3.57
C LEU A 86 -13.61 6.48 3.24
N ILE A 87 -13.79 6.92 1.98
CA ILE A 87 -13.18 8.15 1.46
C ILE A 87 -14.04 9.38 1.75
N HIS A 88 -15.34 9.31 1.41
CA HIS A 88 -16.25 10.45 1.48
C HIS A 88 -16.99 10.51 2.81
N ASP A 89 -17.65 9.41 3.22
CA ASP A 89 -18.37 9.38 4.50
C ASP A 89 -17.42 9.38 5.70
N ARG A 90 -16.18 8.91 5.50
CA ARG A 90 -15.20 8.61 6.56
C ARG A 90 -15.74 7.64 7.62
N ASP A 91 -16.70 6.81 7.24
CA ASP A 91 -17.30 5.79 8.08
C ASP A 91 -16.60 4.44 7.85
N LYS A 92 -15.58 4.21 8.66
CA LYS A 92 -14.77 2.99 8.66
C LYS A 92 -15.61 1.73 8.95
N ASN A 93 -16.64 1.84 9.79
CA ASN A 93 -17.48 0.70 10.14
C ASN A 93 -18.37 0.30 8.97
N LYS A 94 -19.03 1.28 8.34
CA LYS A 94 -19.84 1.08 7.12
C LYS A 94 -18.99 0.53 5.98
N SER A 95 -17.77 1.05 5.82
CA SER A 95 -16.79 0.55 4.85
C SER A 95 -16.48 -0.95 5.06
N ILE A 96 -16.10 -1.33 6.29
CA ILE A 96 -15.84 -2.73 6.65
C ILE A 96 -17.07 -3.62 6.41
N GLU A 97 -18.28 -3.13 6.68
CA GLU A 97 -19.50 -3.91 6.45
C GLU A 97 -19.70 -4.24 4.96
N TYR A 98 -19.55 -3.25 4.08
CA TYR A 98 -19.65 -3.47 2.63
C TYR A 98 -18.54 -4.36 2.10
N TYR A 99 -17.30 -4.14 2.55
CA TYR A 99 -16.17 -5.00 2.22
C TYR A 99 -16.40 -6.45 2.63
N LYS A 100 -16.94 -6.70 3.83
CA LYS A 100 -17.32 -8.06 4.26
C LYS A 100 -18.41 -8.66 3.38
N LYS A 101 -19.39 -7.88 2.93
CA LYS A 101 -20.43 -8.37 1.99
C LYS A 101 -19.82 -8.73 0.63
N SER A 102 -18.90 -7.91 0.11
CA SER A 102 -18.18 -8.18 -1.13
C SER A 102 -17.32 -9.45 -1.03
N LEU A 103 -16.53 -9.59 0.04
CA LEU A 103 -15.64 -10.74 0.26
C LEU A 103 -16.37 -12.07 0.48
N LYS A 104 -17.64 -12.05 0.91
CA LYS A 104 -18.47 -13.27 0.96
C LYS A 104 -18.72 -13.86 -0.44
N ILE A 105 -18.66 -13.03 -1.48
CA ILE A 105 -18.91 -13.43 -2.86
C ILE A 105 -17.58 -13.66 -3.59
N ASN A 106 -16.66 -12.68 -3.51
CA ASN A 106 -15.30 -12.81 -4.04
C ASN A 106 -14.26 -12.76 -2.91
N PRO A 107 -13.91 -13.92 -2.29
CA PRO A 107 -12.96 -13.99 -1.19
C PRO A 107 -11.50 -13.79 -1.62
N LYS A 108 -11.23 -13.58 -2.91
CA LYS A 108 -9.88 -13.34 -3.45
C LYS A 108 -9.66 -11.89 -3.88
N ASN A 109 -10.59 -10.99 -3.53
CA ASN A 109 -10.43 -9.57 -3.85
C ASN A 109 -9.36 -8.93 -2.95
N PHE A 110 -8.16 -8.78 -3.52
CA PHE A 110 -6.97 -8.31 -2.80
C PHE A 110 -7.08 -6.85 -2.35
N GLU A 111 -7.74 -5.99 -3.13
CA GLU A 111 -7.91 -4.57 -2.82
C GLU A 111 -8.66 -4.36 -1.52
N ILE A 112 -9.67 -5.20 -1.27
CA ILE A 112 -10.46 -5.13 -0.05
C ILE A 112 -9.62 -5.50 1.17
N TYR A 113 -8.78 -6.53 1.09
CA TYR A 113 -7.88 -6.89 2.19
C TYR A 113 -6.86 -5.80 2.49
N LEU A 114 -6.35 -5.12 1.45
CA LEU A 114 -5.48 -3.95 1.61
C LEU A 114 -6.23 -2.81 2.33
N ASN A 115 -7.43 -2.48 1.89
CA ASN A 115 -8.24 -1.38 2.45
C ASN A 115 -8.68 -1.68 3.90
N MET A 116 -9.14 -2.90 4.19
CA MET A 116 -9.48 -3.30 5.56
C MET A 116 -8.26 -3.30 6.48
N GLY A 117 -7.10 -3.77 5.99
CA GLY A 117 -5.84 -3.69 6.74
C GLY A 117 -5.46 -2.26 7.09
N TYR A 118 -5.60 -1.33 6.14
CA TYR A 118 -5.38 0.10 6.38
C TYR A 118 -6.35 0.69 7.41
N ILE A 119 -7.65 0.36 7.29
CA ILE A 119 -8.66 0.82 8.26
C ILE A 119 -8.26 0.40 9.68
N TYR A 120 -7.90 -0.86 9.86
CA TYR A 120 -7.48 -1.38 11.16
C TYR A 120 -6.17 -0.77 11.65
N GLU A 121 -5.21 -0.47 10.77
CA GLU A 121 -3.97 0.23 11.15
C GLU A 121 -4.27 1.64 11.69
N GLU A 122 -5.13 2.39 11.01
CA GLU A 122 -5.53 3.74 11.42
C GLU A 122 -6.35 3.75 12.72
N GLU A 123 -7.01 2.65 13.05
CA GLU A 123 -7.69 2.45 14.34
C GLU A 123 -6.76 1.94 15.44
N GLY A 124 -5.48 1.67 15.12
CA GLY A 124 -4.51 1.08 16.05
C GLY A 124 -4.74 -0.42 16.32
N ASN A 125 -5.67 -1.06 15.60
CA ASN A 125 -5.95 -2.48 15.71
C ASN A 125 -4.96 -3.30 14.85
N TYR A 126 -3.69 -3.29 15.28
CA TYR A 126 -2.60 -3.89 14.52
C TYR A 126 -2.71 -5.41 14.34
N GLU A 127 -3.38 -6.12 15.25
CA GLU A 127 -3.61 -7.56 15.10
C GLU A 127 -4.58 -7.85 13.95
N MET A 128 -5.67 -7.08 13.84
CA MET A 128 -6.60 -7.22 12.72
C MET A 128 -5.98 -6.78 11.40
N ALA A 129 -5.22 -5.68 11.40
CA ALA A 129 -4.46 -5.27 10.22
C ALA A 129 -3.51 -6.37 9.74
N PHE A 130 -2.83 -7.05 10.67
CA PHE A 130 -1.91 -8.16 10.36
C PHE A 130 -2.65 -9.31 9.69
N LYS A 131 -3.81 -9.70 10.22
CA LYS A 131 -4.63 -10.77 9.65
C LYS A 131 -5.07 -10.46 8.22
N GLU A 132 -5.45 -9.21 7.93
CA GLU A 132 -5.85 -8.83 6.57
C GLU A 132 -4.67 -8.76 5.60
N TYR A 133 -3.51 -8.23 6.03
CA TYR A 133 -2.30 -8.24 5.19
C TYR A 133 -1.74 -9.64 4.94
N GLU A 134 -1.87 -10.57 5.89
CA GLU A 134 -1.50 -11.98 5.67
C GLU A 134 -2.42 -12.67 4.65
N LYS A 135 -3.72 -12.34 4.63
CA LYS A 135 -4.62 -12.83 3.57
C LYS A 135 -4.24 -12.23 2.22
N LEU A 136 -3.94 -10.94 2.18
CA LEU A 136 -3.48 -10.24 0.99
C LEU A 136 -2.22 -10.90 0.39
N LYS A 137 -1.19 -11.17 1.22
CA LYS A 137 0.03 -11.90 0.78
C LYS A 137 -0.27 -13.29 0.22
N LYS A 138 -1.24 -14.01 0.77
CA LYS A 138 -1.62 -15.34 0.28
C LYS A 138 -2.32 -15.28 -1.09
N ILE A 139 -3.08 -14.22 -1.33
CA ILE A 139 -3.82 -14.01 -2.59
C ILE A 139 -2.87 -13.50 -3.68
N VAL A 140 -2.01 -12.55 -3.34
CA VAL A 140 -1.06 -11.91 -4.27
C VAL A 140 0.38 -12.09 -3.75
N PRO A 141 0.96 -13.30 -3.88
CA PRO A 141 2.26 -13.62 -3.27
C PRO A 141 3.45 -12.84 -3.83
N ASN A 142 3.25 -12.17 -4.97
CA ASN A 142 4.27 -11.38 -5.67
C ASN A 142 3.89 -9.88 -5.78
N SER A 143 2.99 -9.36 -4.94
CA SER A 143 2.70 -7.93 -4.90
C SER A 143 3.68 -7.21 -3.95
N PRO A 144 4.45 -6.22 -4.43
CA PRO A 144 5.33 -5.47 -3.56
C PRO A 144 4.56 -4.65 -2.52
N GLU A 145 3.35 -4.17 -2.82
CA GLU A 145 2.46 -3.46 -1.88
C GLU A 145 2.08 -4.34 -0.69
N SER A 146 1.85 -5.63 -0.93
CA SER A 146 1.51 -6.61 0.11
C SER A 146 2.66 -6.79 1.11
N TYR A 147 3.90 -6.87 0.61
CA TYR A 147 5.08 -6.95 1.46
C TYR A 147 5.36 -5.62 2.16
N TYR A 148 5.22 -4.49 1.46
CA TYR A 148 5.41 -3.17 2.04
C TYR A 148 4.42 -2.88 3.18
N ALA A 149 3.13 -3.17 2.98
CA ALA A 149 2.10 -3.00 4.00
C ALA A 149 2.41 -3.83 5.26
N ALA A 150 2.87 -5.07 5.10
CA ALA A 150 3.27 -5.88 6.23
C ALA A 150 4.57 -5.40 6.90
N ALA A 151 5.54 -4.87 6.14
CA ALA A 151 6.73 -4.24 6.71
C ALA A 151 6.36 -3.01 7.55
N SER A 152 5.48 -2.15 7.03
CA SER A 152 4.93 -0.99 7.75
C SER A 152 4.22 -1.40 9.03
N LEU A 153 3.44 -2.48 9.01
CA LEU A 153 2.79 -2.97 10.21
C LEU A 153 3.78 -3.56 11.22
N ASN A 154 4.78 -4.31 10.77
CA ASN A 154 5.85 -4.82 11.63
C ASN A 154 6.67 -3.69 12.26
N PHE A 155 6.83 -2.54 11.58
CA PHE A 155 7.39 -1.32 12.17
C PHE A 155 6.56 -0.85 13.38
N LYS A 156 5.23 -0.77 13.24
CA LYS A 156 4.32 -0.38 14.34
C LYS A 156 4.37 -1.35 15.51
N LEU A 157 4.55 -2.64 15.22
CA LEU A 157 4.62 -3.71 16.21
C LEU A 157 6.02 -3.88 16.83
N GLY A 158 7.04 -3.12 16.40
CA GLY A 158 8.43 -3.29 16.84
C GLY A 158 9.07 -4.62 16.41
N LYS A 159 8.50 -5.31 15.42
CA LYS A 159 8.98 -6.63 14.93
C LYS A 159 10.01 -6.45 13.82
N PHE A 160 11.18 -5.91 14.17
CA PHE A 160 12.17 -5.42 13.20
C PHE A 160 12.78 -6.50 12.29
N SER A 161 12.92 -7.75 12.75
CA SER A 161 13.39 -8.84 11.89
C SER A 161 12.37 -9.21 10.81
N ASN A 162 11.08 -9.21 11.13
CA ASN A 162 10.01 -9.44 10.16
C ASN A 162 9.88 -8.26 9.20
N MET A 163 9.99 -7.02 9.72
CA MET A 163 10.04 -5.80 8.93
C MET A 163 11.16 -5.85 7.88
N LEU A 164 12.38 -6.24 8.28
CA LEU A 164 13.52 -6.34 7.38
C LEU A 164 13.24 -7.29 6.21
N ASN A 165 12.75 -8.50 6.51
CA ASN A 165 12.46 -9.51 5.51
C ASN A 165 11.35 -9.07 4.53
N ASP A 166 10.26 -8.50 5.05
CA ASP A 166 9.16 -8.01 4.22
C ASP A 166 9.61 -6.79 3.37
N ALA A 167 10.35 -5.85 3.94
CA ALA A 167 10.84 -4.67 3.22
C ALA A 167 11.84 -5.04 2.11
N GLN A 168 12.72 -6.02 2.34
CA GLN A 168 13.64 -6.53 1.31
C GLN A 168 12.91 -7.19 0.15
N LYS A 169 11.84 -7.96 0.44
CA LYS A 169 11.00 -8.56 -0.61
C LYS A 169 10.24 -7.50 -1.40
N ALA A 170 9.67 -6.51 -0.72
CA ALA A 170 9.01 -5.38 -1.36
C ALA A 170 9.97 -4.63 -2.29
N LEU A 171 11.17 -4.27 -1.80
CA LEU A 171 12.20 -3.58 -2.58
C LEU A 171 12.57 -4.36 -3.86
N LYS A 172 12.86 -5.66 -3.73
CA LYS A 172 13.21 -6.51 -4.86
C LYS A 172 12.11 -6.52 -5.93
N LEU A 173 10.85 -6.56 -5.51
CA LEU A 173 9.70 -6.57 -6.41
C LEU A 173 9.48 -5.18 -7.05
N TYR A 174 9.65 -4.09 -6.29
CA TYR A 174 9.60 -2.73 -6.84
C TYR A 174 10.68 -2.48 -7.89
N GLU A 175 11.90 -3.01 -7.69
CA GLU A 175 13.02 -2.88 -8.62
C GLU A 175 12.85 -3.73 -9.90
N SER A 176 11.93 -4.71 -9.90
CA SER A 176 11.66 -5.54 -11.08
C SER A 176 11.33 -4.69 -12.32
N PRO A 177 11.87 -5.01 -13.51
CA PRO A 177 11.50 -4.34 -14.75
C PRO A 177 10.02 -4.42 -15.09
N SER A 178 9.34 -5.49 -14.62
CA SER A 178 7.90 -5.69 -14.82
C SER A 178 7.03 -4.77 -13.96
N TYR A 179 7.61 -4.15 -12.91
CA TYR A 179 6.89 -3.22 -12.06
C TYR A 179 7.05 -1.80 -12.63
N ASN A 180 5.98 -1.30 -13.24
CA ASN A 180 5.93 -0.01 -13.90
C ASN A 180 4.81 0.84 -13.29
N LEU A 181 5.19 1.76 -12.41
CA LEU A 181 4.29 2.72 -11.76
C LEU A 181 5.02 4.07 -11.65
N ASP A 182 4.31 5.17 -11.91
CA ASP A 182 4.87 6.53 -11.92
C ASP A 182 5.54 6.91 -10.59
N MET A 183 5.06 6.32 -9.48
CA MET A 183 5.57 6.55 -8.12
C MET A 183 6.60 5.50 -7.65
N LYS A 184 7.11 4.64 -8.54
CA LYS A 184 8.05 3.54 -8.23
C LYS A 184 9.24 3.99 -7.37
N GLU A 185 9.87 5.10 -7.73
CA GLU A 185 11.05 5.61 -7.04
C GLU A 185 10.76 5.95 -5.56
N LYS A 186 9.56 6.49 -5.29
CA LYS A 186 9.12 6.78 -3.93
C LYS A 186 8.96 5.50 -3.11
N TYR A 187 8.34 4.47 -3.67
CA TYR A 187 8.15 3.18 -2.99
C TYR A 187 9.47 2.45 -2.71
N ILE A 188 10.43 2.55 -3.65
CA ILE A 188 11.79 2.07 -3.44
C ILE A 188 12.42 2.76 -2.23
N MET A 189 12.37 4.09 -2.15
CA MET A 189 12.91 4.84 -1.01
C MET A 189 12.20 4.52 0.30
N ASP A 190 10.87 4.36 0.30
CA ASP A 190 10.10 3.98 1.49
C ASP A 190 10.52 2.58 1.99
N ALA A 191 10.72 1.61 1.08
CA ALA A 191 11.22 0.28 1.45
C ALA A 191 12.67 0.33 1.97
N GLN A 192 13.55 1.09 1.32
CA GLN A 192 14.93 1.30 1.76
C GLN A 192 14.99 1.96 3.15
N PHE A 193 14.09 2.90 3.44
CA PHE A 193 13.95 3.51 4.76
C PHE A 193 13.59 2.47 5.83
N LEU A 194 12.60 1.60 5.58
CA LEU A 194 12.24 0.53 6.51
C LEU A 194 13.39 -0.46 6.73
N ILE A 195 14.18 -0.77 5.71
CA ILE A 195 15.38 -1.61 5.84
C ILE A 195 16.43 -0.94 6.74
N LEU A 196 16.71 0.36 6.53
CA LEU A 196 17.64 1.12 7.37
C LEU A 196 17.21 1.13 8.84
N VAL A 197 15.96 1.47 9.09
CA VAL A 197 15.39 1.46 10.45
C VAL A 197 15.50 0.07 11.05
N SER A 198 15.21 -0.98 10.28
CA SER A 198 15.34 -2.37 10.76
C SER A 198 16.74 -2.67 11.26
N PHE A 199 17.78 -2.23 10.54
CA PHE A 199 19.16 -2.46 10.97
C PHE A 199 19.52 -1.65 12.22
N PHE A 200 19.16 -0.36 12.27
CA PHE A 200 19.45 0.49 13.43
C PHE A 200 18.78 -0.03 14.71
N GLU A 201 17.52 -0.42 14.63
CA GLU A 201 16.75 -0.94 15.78
C GLU A 201 17.22 -2.34 16.23
N GLN A 202 17.88 -3.09 15.35
CA GLN A 202 18.52 -4.37 15.67
C GLN A 202 19.99 -4.20 16.09
N GLU A 203 20.48 -2.97 16.26
CA GLU A 203 21.88 -2.62 16.58
C GLU A 203 22.91 -3.17 15.56
N LYS A 204 22.45 -3.47 14.34
CA LYS A 204 23.29 -3.92 13.20
C LYS A 204 23.92 -2.72 12.51
N TYR A 205 24.76 -2.01 13.24
CA TYR A 205 25.22 -0.66 12.86
C TYR A 205 26.10 -0.63 11.61
N GLU A 206 26.99 -1.62 11.42
CA GLU A 206 27.83 -1.64 10.22
C GLU A 206 27.00 -1.91 8.96
N GLU A 207 26.06 -2.84 9.03
CA GLU A 207 25.11 -3.13 7.95
C GLU A 207 24.24 -1.91 7.65
N ALA A 208 23.72 -1.24 8.69
CA ALA A 208 22.95 -0.01 8.56
C ALA A 208 23.75 1.07 7.82
N LEU A 209 24.99 1.32 8.24
CA LEU A 209 25.85 2.36 7.64
C LEU A 209 26.29 1.99 6.23
N ASN A 210 26.68 0.74 5.98
CA ASN A 210 27.02 0.27 4.65
C ASN A 210 25.86 0.49 3.68
N TYR A 211 24.65 0.13 4.11
CA TYR A 211 23.45 0.33 3.32
C TYR A 211 23.09 1.81 3.17
N PHE A 212 23.18 2.60 4.24
CA PHE A 212 22.91 4.05 4.23
C PHE A 212 23.76 4.79 3.22
N PHE A 213 25.06 4.47 3.14
CA PHE A 213 25.94 5.12 2.17
C PHE A 213 25.73 4.66 0.72
N ILE A 214 24.98 3.58 0.49
CA ILE A 214 24.53 3.17 -0.85
C ILE A 214 23.27 3.95 -1.25
N VAL A 215 22.25 3.98 -0.39
CA VAL A 215 20.91 4.51 -0.74
C VAL A 215 20.72 5.99 -0.38
N GLY A 216 21.45 6.48 0.62
CA GLY A 216 21.33 7.84 1.16
C GLY A 216 21.56 8.96 0.13
N PRO A 217 22.55 8.88 -0.78
CA PRO A 217 22.71 9.89 -1.82
C PRO A 217 21.47 10.06 -2.71
N ASN A 218 20.81 8.95 -3.05
CA ASN A 218 19.59 8.98 -3.84
C ASN A 218 18.41 9.58 -3.04
N MET A 219 18.27 9.20 -1.76
CA MET A 219 17.28 9.80 -0.85
C MET A 219 17.47 11.32 -0.70
N LYS A 220 18.73 11.78 -0.57
CA LYS A 220 19.06 13.22 -0.52
C LYS A 220 18.66 13.92 -1.80
N LYS A 221 19.05 13.37 -2.96
CA LYS A 221 18.76 13.93 -4.29
C LYS A 221 17.26 14.12 -4.53
N ASN A 222 16.45 13.17 -4.05
CA ASN A 222 14.99 13.19 -4.21
C ASN A 222 14.25 13.89 -3.05
N ASN A 223 14.94 14.63 -2.18
CA ASN A 223 14.36 15.35 -1.04
C ASN A 223 13.49 14.45 -0.14
N PHE A 224 13.93 13.21 0.11
CA PHE A 224 13.19 12.28 0.94
C PHE A 224 13.02 12.82 2.37
N ASP A 225 11.76 12.98 2.83
CA ASP A 225 11.41 13.66 4.08
C ASP A 225 12.17 13.16 5.32
N SER A 226 12.46 11.85 5.38
CA SER A 226 13.15 11.24 6.53
C SER A 226 14.67 11.24 6.42
N PHE A 227 15.25 11.68 5.29
CA PHE A 227 16.69 11.68 5.07
C PHE A 227 17.47 12.49 6.13
N PRO A 228 17.06 13.71 6.53
CA PRO A 228 17.77 14.46 7.58
C PRO A 228 17.84 13.71 8.91
N LYS A 229 16.76 13.00 9.27
CA LYS A 229 16.71 12.18 10.49
C LYS A 229 17.63 10.97 10.39
N LEU A 230 17.59 10.26 9.26
CA LEU A 230 18.51 9.14 9.00
C LEU A 230 19.97 9.59 9.06
N LEU A 231 20.30 10.75 8.50
CA LEU A 231 21.65 11.31 8.54
C LEU A 231 22.10 11.65 9.97
N ASN A 232 21.19 12.14 10.81
CA ASN A 232 21.48 12.39 12.23
C ASN A 232 21.71 11.08 12.98
N VAL A 233 20.85 10.07 12.80
CA VAL A 233 21.03 8.74 13.41
C VAL A 233 22.36 8.11 12.98
N ALA A 234 22.69 8.15 11.69
CA ALA A 234 23.96 7.65 11.18
C ALA A 234 25.16 8.41 11.78
N THR A 235 25.06 9.74 11.92
CA THR A 235 26.09 10.57 12.58
C THR A 235 26.28 10.15 14.03
N GLU A 236 25.19 9.99 14.78
CA GLU A 236 25.22 9.58 16.18
C GLU A 236 25.86 8.20 16.34
N VAL A 237 25.40 7.22 15.56
CA VAL A 237 25.93 5.85 15.58
C VAL A 237 27.43 5.82 15.31
N ILE A 238 27.92 6.53 14.29
CA ILE A 238 29.36 6.63 13.99
C ILE A 238 30.12 7.19 15.20
N ASN A 239 29.57 8.23 15.85
CA ASN A 239 30.25 8.93 16.93
C ASN A 239 30.27 8.13 18.23
N THR A 240 29.15 7.48 18.59
CA THR A 240 28.90 6.97 19.95
C THR A 240 28.78 5.45 20.05
N LYS A 241 28.43 4.76 18.96
CA LYS A 241 28.13 3.32 18.97
C LYS A 241 29.13 2.47 18.19
N LEU A 242 29.88 3.07 17.26
CA LEU A 242 30.83 2.34 16.43
C LEU A 242 32.20 2.19 17.11
N GLU A 243 32.56 0.96 17.46
CA GLU A 243 33.88 0.61 17.99
C GLU A 243 34.82 0.02 16.92
N SER A 244 34.40 0.04 15.65
CA SER A 244 35.10 -0.69 14.60
C SER A 244 36.27 0.08 13.98
N LYS A 245 37.22 -0.68 13.43
CA LYS A 245 38.36 -0.16 12.64
C LYS A 245 37.90 0.68 11.43
N ASN A 246 36.64 0.53 11.03
CA ASN A 246 36.04 1.21 9.88
C ASN A 246 35.48 2.60 10.22
N LYS A 247 35.48 3.04 11.49
CA LYS A 247 34.93 4.34 11.91
C LYS A 247 35.40 5.51 11.06
N LYS A 248 36.72 5.62 10.83
CA LYS A 248 37.31 6.69 9.99
C LYS A 248 36.78 6.67 8.55
N ILE A 249 36.53 5.49 7.98
CA ILE A 249 35.97 5.35 6.63
C ILE A 249 34.56 5.94 6.59
N TYR A 250 33.73 5.66 7.60
CA TYR A 250 32.38 6.20 7.68
C TYR A 250 32.36 7.70 7.97
N GLU A 251 33.26 8.22 8.79
CA GLU A 251 33.42 9.67 9.02
C GLU A 251 33.72 10.41 7.71
N GLU A 252 34.62 9.89 6.87
CA GLU A 252 34.93 10.48 5.56
C GLU A 252 33.73 10.40 4.59
N LYS A 253 33.02 9.27 4.56
CA LYS A 253 31.78 9.16 3.77
C LYS A 253 30.70 10.13 4.26
N LEU A 254 30.58 10.34 5.57
CA LEU A 254 29.63 11.26 6.19
C LEU A 254 29.91 12.71 5.80
N LYS A 255 31.18 13.11 5.73
CA LYS A 255 31.56 14.45 5.23
C LYS A 255 31.10 14.67 3.79
N LYS A 256 31.22 13.65 2.94
CA LYS A 256 30.80 13.72 1.52
C LYS A 256 29.30 13.85 1.37
N ILE A 257 28.50 13.08 2.11
CA ILE A 257 27.03 13.11 1.99
C ILE A 257 26.41 14.38 2.60
N LYS A 258 27.08 15.02 3.56
CA LYS A 258 26.66 16.30 4.16
C LYS A 258 26.83 17.49 3.22
N ARG A 259 27.88 17.49 2.40
CA ARG A 259 28.09 18.47 1.32
C ARG A 259 27.02 18.31 0.26
#